data_AF-A0AAU5FC58-F1
#
_entry.id   AF-A0AAU5FC58-F1
#
_cell.length_a   1.000
_cell.length_b   1.000
_cell.length_c   1.000
_cell.angle_alpha   90.00
_cell.angle_beta   90.00
_cell.angle_gamma   90.00
#
_symmetry.space_group_name_H-M   'P 1'
#
loop_
_entity.id
_entity.type
_entity.pdbx_description
1 polymer ?
#
loop_
_entity_poly.entity_id
_entity_poly.type
_entity_poly.pdbx_seq_one_letter_code
_entity_poly.pdbx_strand_id
1 'polypeptide(L)'
;MPAQRTWEPSKEEQQRVLDEWETARERLERLVSARVTAVGDVLRAAELPVGRGDADAPRPGGDAQDERDYSWVLDAFQAAGKLLDEAADLPDLAAAAVLAERALVRFAALHARRAGQSAPRPPERCYYNPLHTAAGSGGPPARKQHRQRARRRTGPREAAADRRPACPSCRKAILAGQQPDVLPALVPVKVSRLRTARMLVPYYSVPQQWSLWSVSACGAYGDEWPGLVLRGEHRRRAAAARKA
;
A
#
# COMPACT_ATOMS: atom_id res chain seq x y z
N MET A 1 -22.76 -7.21 34.58
CA MET A 1 -22.04 -6.55 33.46
C MET A 1 -20.95 -5.70 34.06
N PRO A 2 -19.67 -6.13 34.08
CA PRO A 2 -18.61 -5.31 34.64
C PRO A 2 -18.46 -4.05 33.77
N ALA A 3 -18.61 -2.88 34.38
CA ALA A 3 -18.35 -1.60 33.73
C ALA A 3 -16.94 -1.64 33.15
N GLN A 4 -16.82 -1.61 31.82
CA GLN A 4 -15.54 -1.44 31.16
C GLN A 4 -14.97 -0.13 31.68
N ARG A 5 -13.93 -0.21 32.52
CA ARG A 5 -13.14 0.96 32.91
C ARG A 5 -12.69 1.61 31.61
N THR A 6 -13.23 2.80 31.32
CA THR A 6 -12.72 3.66 30.26
C THR A 6 -11.29 3.98 30.61
N TRP A 7 -10.35 3.28 29.99
CA TRP A 7 -8.95 3.61 30.07
C TRP A 7 -8.77 4.97 29.40
N GLU A 8 -8.39 5.96 30.19
CA GLU A 8 -8.08 7.31 29.71
C GLU A 8 -6.57 7.48 29.72
N PRO A 9 -5.93 7.69 28.55
CA PRO A 9 -4.50 7.91 28.52
C PRO A 9 -4.14 9.26 29.17
N SER A 10 -3.04 9.28 29.91
CA SER A 10 -2.49 10.50 30.50
C SER A 10 -2.02 11.47 29.41
N LYS A 11 -1.83 12.75 29.77
CA LYS A 11 -1.24 13.74 28.84
C LYS A 11 0.16 13.32 28.36
N GLU A 12 0.94 12.71 29.26
CA GLU A 12 2.30 12.22 28.95
C GLU A 12 2.24 11.04 27.98
N GLU A 13 1.32 10.10 28.17
CA GLU A 13 1.10 8.98 27.25
C GLU A 13 0.66 9.48 25.87
N GLN A 14 -0.23 10.48 25.83
CA GLN A 14 -0.65 11.11 24.58
C GLN A 14 0.50 11.81 23.87
N GLN A 15 1.31 12.57 24.61
CA GLN A 15 2.47 13.24 24.03
C GLN A 15 3.47 12.23 23.46
N ARG A 16 3.75 11.16 24.21
CA ARG A 16 4.66 10.10 23.76
C ARG A 16 4.19 9.45 22.45
N VAL A 17 2.89 9.17 22.31
CA VAL A 17 2.33 8.60 21.07
C VAL A 17 2.51 9.56 19.89
N LEU A 18 2.33 10.86 20.12
CA LEU A 18 2.52 11.88 19.08
C LEU A 18 4.00 12.01 18.69
N ASP A 19 4.92 12.00 19.66
CA ASP A 19 6.36 12.08 19.41
C ASP A 19 6.87 10.83 18.66
N GLU A 20 6.40 9.64 19.05
CA GLU A 20 6.71 8.38 18.35
C GLU A 20 6.17 8.41 16.91
N TRP A 21 4.96 8.94 16.70
CA TRP A 21 4.38 9.09 15.37
C TRP A 21 5.14 10.10 14.51
N GLU A 22 5.49 11.27 15.04
CA GLU A 22 6.22 12.31 14.31
C GLU A 22 7.59 11.82 13.89
N THR A 23 8.32 11.16 14.81
CA THR A 23 9.61 10.55 14.52
C THR A 23 9.50 9.51 13.41
N ALA A 24 8.46 8.66 13.45
CA ALA A 24 8.21 7.67 12.41
C ALA A 24 7.87 8.34 11.07
N ARG A 25 7.09 9.42 11.09
CA ARG A 25 6.69 10.21 9.93
C ARG A 25 7.91 10.83 9.26
N GLU A 26 8.73 11.58 9.98
CA GLU A 26 9.93 12.23 9.44
C GLU A 26 10.92 11.22 8.83
N ARG A 27 11.09 10.07 9.50
CA ARG A 27 11.94 8.99 8.98
C ARG A 27 11.37 8.43 7.69
N LEU A 28 10.06 8.17 7.67
CA LEU A 28 9.40 7.60 6.50
C LEU A 28 9.38 8.58 5.33
N GLU A 29 9.07 9.86 5.57
CA GLU A 29 9.06 10.91 4.57
C GLU A 29 10.40 11.02 3.84
N ARG A 30 11.52 11.01 4.58
CA ARG A 30 12.86 11.00 3.97
C ARG A 30 13.10 9.77 3.08
N LEU A 31 12.71 8.58 3.55
CA LEU A 31 12.85 7.34 2.78
C LEU A 31 11.99 7.35 1.52
N VAL A 32 10.74 7.79 1.64
CA VAL A 32 9.78 7.86 0.53
C VAL A 32 10.21 8.91 -0.48
N SER A 33 10.64 10.09 -0.03
CA SER A 33 11.17 11.15 -0.89
C SER A 33 12.33 10.64 -1.75
N ALA A 34 13.35 10.05 -1.12
CA ALA A 34 14.47 9.45 -1.84
C ALA A 34 14.03 8.37 -2.85
N ARG A 35 13.02 7.56 -2.48
CA ARG A 35 12.48 6.51 -3.34
C ARG A 35 11.73 7.07 -4.55
N VAL A 36 10.87 8.07 -4.35
CA VAL A 36 10.10 8.73 -5.40
C VAL A 36 11.05 9.44 -6.36
N THR A 37 12.06 10.15 -5.85
CA THR A 37 13.11 10.77 -6.69
C THR A 37 13.83 9.73 -7.54
N ALA A 38 14.30 8.64 -6.95
CA ALA A 38 15.00 7.58 -7.69
C ALA A 38 14.13 6.95 -8.79
N VAL A 39 12.83 6.76 -8.54
CA VAL A 39 11.88 6.30 -9.58
C VAL A 39 11.73 7.34 -10.67
N GLY A 40 11.57 8.62 -10.32
CA GLY A 40 11.44 9.72 -11.27
C GLY A 40 12.65 9.85 -12.19
N ASP A 41 13.86 9.65 -11.66
CA ASP A 41 15.09 9.68 -12.45
C ASP A 41 15.15 8.54 -13.46
N VAL A 42 14.69 7.33 -13.09
CA VAL A 42 14.58 6.21 -14.03
C VAL A 42 13.55 6.49 -15.12
N LEU A 43 12.36 6.99 -14.76
CA LEU A 43 11.31 7.30 -15.73
C LEU A 43 11.75 8.39 -16.71
N ARG A 44 12.52 9.39 -16.25
CA ARG A 44 13.05 10.47 -17.08
C ARG A 44 14.19 10.00 -17.98
N ALA A 45 15.10 9.17 -17.47
CA ALA A 45 16.24 8.68 -18.26
C ALA A 45 15.84 7.72 -19.38
N ALA A 46 14.71 7.02 -19.21
CA ALA A 46 14.25 5.97 -20.10
C ALA A 46 13.12 6.43 -21.04
N GLU A 47 13.03 7.74 -21.35
CA GLU A 47 12.02 8.30 -22.27
C GLU A 47 11.80 7.37 -23.46
N LEU A 48 10.61 6.74 -23.48
CA LEU A 48 10.21 5.87 -24.57
C LEU A 48 10.07 6.76 -25.81
N PRO A 49 10.72 6.42 -26.94
CA PRO A 49 10.36 7.03 -28.21
C PRO A 49 8.88 6.73 -28.44
N VAL A 50 8.03 7.75 -28.28
CA VAL A 50 6.64 7.69 -28.72
C VAL A 50 6.75 7.74 -30.24
N GLY A 51 6.68 6.58 -30.88
CA GLY A 51 6.96 6.41 -32.30
C GLY A 51 6.22 7.43 -33.17
N ARG A 52 6.97 8.35 -33.75
CA ARG A 52 6.71 8.88 -35.08
C ARG A 52 7.67 8.15 -36.03
N GLY A 53 7.11 7.27 -36.87
CA GLY A 53 7.84 6.48 -37.88
C GLY A 53 8.56 5.28 -37.26
N ASP A 54 8.38 4.02 -37.68
CA ASP A 54 8.09 3.54 -39.03
C ASP A 54 6.91 2.57 -39.06
N ALA A 55 6.17 2.63 -40.16
CA ALA A 55 5.09 1.71 -40.47
C ALA A 55 5.68 0.35 -40.82
N ASP A 56 5.67 -0.59 -39.88
CA ASP A 56 5.64 -2.02 -40.22
C ASP A 56 4.83 -2.81 -39.18
N ALA A 57 3.63 -3.20 -39.62
CA ALA A 57 2.63 -4.07 -38.98
C ALA A 57 2.15 -3.71 -37.55
N PRO A 58 0.90 -3.23 -37.38
CA PRO A 58 0.27 -3.16 -36.07
C PRO A 58 0.20 -4.56 -35.45
N ARG A 59 0.86 -4.78 -34.31
CA ARG A 59 0.60 -5.98 -33.50
C ARG A 59 -0.81 -5.84 -32.92
N PRO A 60 -1.78 -6.71 -33.28
CA PRO A 60 -3.15 -6.55 -32.80
C PRO A 60 -3.16 -6.62 -31.27
N GLY A 61 -3.55 -5.51 -30.63
CA GLY A 61 -3.69 -5.40 -29.16
C GLY A 61 -2.45 -4.93 -28.38
N GLY A 62 -1.29 -4.76 -29.02
CA GLY A 62 -0.06 -4.27 -28.36
C GLY A 62 -0.11 -2.78 -28.04
N ASP A 63 -0.45 -1.95 -29.04
CA ASP A 63 -0.34 -0.49 -28.94
C ASP A 63 -1.30 0.09 -27.90
N ALA A 64 -2.58 -0.32 -27.93
CA ALA A 64 -3.58 0.18 -26.99
C ALA A 64 -3.35 -0.28 -25.53
N GLN A 65 -2.77 -1.46 -25.32
CA GLN A 65 -2.43 -1.93 -23.97
C GLN A 65 -1.19 -1.21 -23.42
N ASP A 66 -0.20 -1.00 -24.28
CA ASP A 66 1.01 -0.27 -23.95
C ASP A 66 0.73 1.21 -23.65
N GLU A 67 -0.15 1.86 -24.41
CA GLU A 67 -0.62 3.22 -24.13
C GLU A 67 -1.34 3.30 -22.78
N ARG A 68 -2.22 2.34 -22.47
CA ARG A 68 -2.90 2.27 -21.17
C ARG A 68 -1.91 2.06 -20.03
N ASP A 69 -0.95 1.16 -20.19
CA ASP A 69 0.07 0.90 -19.17
C ASP A 69 0.98 2.11 -18.96
N TYR A 70 1.35 2.82 -20.04
CA TYR A 70 2.15 4.03 -19.97
C TYR A 70 1.40 5.17 -19.27
N SER A 71 0.14 5.41 -19.64
CA SER A 71 -0.73 6.38 -18.95
C SER A 71 -0.85 6.05 -17.46
N TRP A 72 -1.07 4.78 -17.12
CA TRP A 72 -1.12 4.33 -15.73
C TRP A 72 0.20 4.59 -14.97
N VAL A 73 1.36 4.38 -15.60
CA VAL A 73 2.68 4.67 -15.01
C VAL A 73 2.78 6.15 -14.65
N LEU A 74 2.40 7.04 -15.57
CA LEU A 74 2.44 8.48 -15.33
C LEU A 74 1.47 8.90 -14.22
N ASP A 75 0.23 8.42 -14.26
CA ASP A 75 -0.78 8.69 -13.24
C ASP A 75 -0.32 8.20 -11.86
N ALA A 76 0.25 7.00 -11.78
CA ALA A 76 0.74 6.42 -10.54
C ALA A 76 1.93 7.20 -9.96
N PHE A 77 2.86 7.63 -10.82
CA PHE A 77 3.99 8.45 -10.40
C PHE A 77 3.55 9.85 -9.95
N GLN A 78 2.63 10.49 -10.68
CA GLN A 78 2.06 11.78 -10.29
C GLN A 78 1.27 11.67 -8.98
N ALA A 79 0.50 10.60 -8.81
CA ALA A 79 -0.21 10.31 -7.58
C ALA A 79 0.75 10.10 -6.40
N ALA A 80 1.90 9.45 -6.62
CA ALA A 80 2.93 9.27 -5.61
C ALA A 80 3.53 10.61 -5.15
N GLY A 81 3.89 11.50 -6.09
CA GLY A 81 4.37 12.85 -5.77
C GLY A 81 3.32 13.65 -4.98
N LYS A 82 2.07 13.63 -5.44
CA LYS A 82 0.96 14.28 -4.74
C LYS A 82 0.79 13.77 -3.30
N LEU A 83 0.85 12.45 -3.09
CA LEU A 83 0.75 11.89 -1.74
C LEU A 83 1.94 12.26 -0.85
N LEU A 84 3.15 12.33 -1.42
CA LEU A 84 4.33 12.77 -0.69
C LEU A 84 4.17 14.21 -0.21
N ASP A 85 3.70 15.11 -1.08
CA ASP A 85 3.51 16.54 -0.75
C ASP A 85 2.36 16.76 0.25
N GLU A 86 1.33 15.90 0.21
CA GLU A 86 0.07 16.10 0.91
C GLU A 86 -0.18 15.13 2.07
N ALA A 87 0.79 14.29 2.42
CA ALA A 87 0.63 13.21 3.39
C ALA A 87 0.13 13.71 4.74
N ALA A 88 -1.01 13.17 5.19
CA ALA A 88 -1.57 13.46 6.50
C ALA A 88 -1.17 12.42 7.55
N ASP A 89 -0.85 11.19 7.13
CA ASP A 89 -0.50 10.08 8.01
C ASP A 89 0.48 9.10 7.34
N LEU A 90 1.06 8.17 8.12
CA LEU A 90 2.02 7.17 7.65
C LEU A 90 1.49 6.30 6.49
N PRO A 91 0.20 5.91 6.44
CA PRO A 91 -0.35 5.20 5.29
C PRO A 91 -0.35 5.99 3.99
N ASP A 92 -0.44 7.33 4.03
CA ASP A 92 -0.33 8.16 2.82
C ASP A 92 1.09 8.11 2.26
N LEU A 93 2.10 8.26 3.13
CA LEU A 93 3.52 8.14 2.77
C LEU A 93 3.84 6.73 2.24
N ALA A 94 3.31 5.69 2.88
CA ALA A 94 3.48 4.33 2.41
C ALA A 94 2.82 4.12 1.04
N ALA A 95 1.64 4.69 0.81
CA ALA A 95 0.97 4.64 -0.48
C ALA A 95 1.77 5.37 -1.57
N ALA A 96 2.41 6.50 -1.25
CA ALA A 96 3.30 7.20 -2.18
C ALA A 96 4.44 6.29 -2.66
N ALA A 97 5.17 5.66 -1.74
CA ALA A 97 6.23 4.72 -2.10
C ALA A 97 5.72 3.52 -2.90
N VAL A 98 4.59 2.94 -2.49
CA VAL A 98 3.99 1.79 -3.19
C VAL A 98 3.60 2.15 -4.63
N LEU A 99 2.96 3.31 -4.84
CA LEU A 99 2.56 3.74 -6.18
C LEU A 99 3.78 4.03 -7.07
N ALA A 100 4.81 4.69 -6.54
CA ALA A 100 6.05 4.94 -7.28
C ALA A 100 6.74 3.63 -7.69
N GLU A 101 6.87 2.67 -6.77
CA GLU A 101 7.46 1.37 -7.07
C GLU A 101 6.63 0.56 -8.07
N ARG A 102 5.30 0.62 -7.99
CA ARG A 102 4.43 -0.03 -8.97
C ARG A 102 4.53 0.62 -10.34
N ALA A 103 4.66 1.95 -10.41
CA ALA A 103 4.93 2.66 -11.65
C ALA A 103 6.22 2.14 -12.29
N LEU A 104 7.31 2.04 -11.51
CA LEU A 104 8.59 1.50 -11.98
C LEU A 104 8.46 0.05 -12.49
N VAL A 105 7.80 -0.83 -11.75
CA VAL A 105 7.64 -2.24 -12.16
C VAL A 105 6.80 -2.35 -13.44
N ARG A 106 5.71 -1.57 -13.55
CA ARG A 106 4.85 -1.57 -14.74
C ARG A 106 5.58 -0.98 -15.95
N PHE A 107 6.40 0.04 -15.74
CA PHE A 107 7.25 0.62 -16.75
C PHE A 107 8.33 -0.36 -17.24
N ALA A 108 9.00 -1.08 -16.33
CA ALA A 108 9.94 -2.14 -16.69
C ALA A 108 9.26 -3.27 -17.48
N ALA A 109 8.03 -3.64 -17.10
CA ALA A 109 7.22 -4.60 -17.85
C ALA A 109 6.89 -4.12 -19.27
N LEU A 110 6.53 -2.85 -19.42
CA LEU A 110 6.29 -2.21 -20.72
C LEU A 110 7.54 -2.27 -21.62
N HIS A 111 8.69 -1.85 -21.10
CA HIS A 111 9.97 -1.91 -21.84
C HIS A 111 10.35 -3.33 -22.24
N ALA A 112 10.24 -4.30 -21.32
CA ALA A 112 10.55 -5.70 -21.60
C ALA A 112 9.69 -6.23 -22.75
N ARG A 113 8.37 -5.95 -22.75
CA ARG A 113 7.49 -6.38 -23.86
C ARG A 113 7.87 -5.77 -25.20
N ARG A 114 8.19 -4.47 -25.24
CA ARG A 114 8.62 -3.78 -26.46
C ARG A 114 9.94 -4.33 -27.00
N ALA A 115 10.86 -4.72 -26.10
CA ALA A 115 12.11 -5.39 -26.45
C ALA A 115 11.93 -6.89 -26.80
N GLY A 116 10.71 -7.43 -26.81
CA GLY A 116 10.46 -8.87 -27.03
C GLY A 116 10.95 -9.77 -25.89
N GLN A 117 11.23 -9.21 -24.71
CA GLN A 117 11.68 -9.92 -23.52
C GLN A 117 10.51 -10.31 -22.61
N SER A 118 10.76 -11.26 -21.71
CA SER A 118 9.77 -11.65 -20.70
C SER A 118 9.54 -10.51 -19.70
N ALA A 119 8.29 -10.07 -19.56
CA ALA A 119 7.93 -9.01 -18.64
C ALA A 119 8.05 -9.47 -17.17
N PRO A 120 8.71 -8.68 -16.29
CA PRO A 120 8.73 -8.97 -14.86
C PRO A 120 7.31 -9.06 -14.29
N ARG A 121 7.07 -10.08 -13.49
CA ARG A 121 5.81 -10.21 -12.73
C ARG A 121 5.83 -9.22 -11.55
N PRO A 122 4.75 -8.45 -11.34
CA PRO A 122 4.64 -7.61 -10.16
C PRO A 122 4.74 -8.42 -8.87
N PRO A 123 5.61 -8.03 -7.91
CA PRO A 123 5.71 -8.74 -6.64
C PRO A 123 4.42 -8.55 -5.83
N GLU A 124 3.95 -9.63 -5.20
CA GLU A 124 2.91 -9.51 -4.17
C GLU A 124 3.53 -8.84 -2.94
N ARG A 125 2.87 -7.82 -2.38
CA ARG A 125 3.40 -7.06 -1.23
C ARG A 125 2.96 -7.64 0.09
N CYS A 126 3.73 -7.41 1.16
CA CYS A 126 3.25 -7.72 2.49
C CYS A 126 2.01 -6.87 2.81
N TYR A 127 0.90 -7.52 3.14
CA TYR A 127 -0.32 -6.82 3.51
C TYR A 127 -0.15 -6.08 4.85
N TYR A 128 0.59 -6.63 5.82
CA TYR A 128 0.72 -6.04 7.15
C TYR A 128 1.53 -4.74 7.17
N ASN A 129 2.56 -4.67 6.31
CA ASN A 129 3.34 -3.47 6.07
C ASN A 129 3.78 -3.46 4.59
N PRO A 130 3.14 -2.67 3.72
CA PRO A 130 3.44 -2.62 2.28
C PRO A 130 4.86 -2.17 1.91
N LEU A 131 5.61 -1.61 2.88
CA LEU A 131 7.01 -1.19 2.76
C LEU A 131 7.99 -2.34 3.01
N HIS A 132 7.54 -3.49 3.48
CA HIS A 132 8.39 -4.67 3.62
C HIS A 132 8.72 -5.27 2.25
N THR A 133 9.67 -6.20 2.26
CA THR A 133 9.95 -7.07 1.12
C THR A 133 8.68 -7.76 0.62
N ALA A 134 8.74 -8.23 -0.62
CA ALA A 134 7.66 -9.02 -1.23
C ALA A 134 7.17 -10.12 -0.27
N ALA A 135 5.85 -10.36 -0.32
CA ALA A 135 5.26 -11.50 0.36
C ALA A 135 5.98 -12.77 -0.10
N GLY A 136 6.36 -13.61 0.87
CA GLY A 136 6.95 -14.90 0.53
C GLY A 136 5.95 -15.67 -0.32
N SER A 137 6.41 -16.34 -1.38
CA SER A 137 5.58 -17.17 -2.25
C SER A 137 5.01 -18.35 -1.45
N GLY A 138 3.96 -18.09 -0.68
CA GLY A 138 3.27 -19.06 0.17
C GLY A 138 2.36 -19.96 -0.65
N GLY A 139 2.96 -20.77 -1.53
CA GLY A 139 2.28 -21.82 -2.28
C GLY A 139 1.57 -21.39 -3.58
N PRO A 140 1.07 -22.38 -4.35
CA PRO A 140 0.53 -22.19 -5.70
C PRO A 140 -0.71 -21.28 -5.73
N PRO A 141 -1.09 -20.69 -6.88
CA PRO A 141 -2.16 -19.69 -6.97
C PRO A 141 -3.48 -20.11 -6.30
N ALA A 142 -4.13 -19.14 -5.64
CA ALA A 142 -5.31 -19.29 -4.77
C ALA A 142 -6.45 -20.16 -5.34
N ARG A 143 -6.62 -20.21 -6.67
CA ARG A 143 -7.65 -21.02 -7.34
C ARG A 143 -7.42 -22.54 -7.24
N LYS A 144 -6.17 -23.02 -7.15
CA LYS A 144 -5.86 -24.46 -6.94
C LYS A 144 -5.84 -24.84 -5.45
N GLN A 145 -5.64 -23.87 -4.57
CA GLN A 145 -5.58 -24.12 -3.13
C GLN A 145 -6.95 -24.29 -2.48
N HIS A 146 -8.03 -23.68 -2.98
CA HIS A 146 -9.35 -23.78 -2.33
C HIS A 146 -9.87 -25.24 -2.19
N ARG A 147 -9.60 -26.10 -3.19
CA ARG A 147 -9.96 -27.54 -3.15
C ARG A 147 -9.03 -28.39 -2.29
N GLN A 148 -7.75 -28.01 -2.14
CA GLN A 148 -6.79 -28.75 -1.30
C GLN A 148 -6.80 -28.28 0.17
N ARG A 149 -7.06 -26.99 0.44
CA ARG A 149 -7.14 -26.39 1.78
C ARG A 149 -8.38 -26.79 2.55
N ALA A 150 -9.50 -27.04 1.87
CA ALA A 150 -10.72 -27.58 2.52
C ALA A 150 -10.49 -28.94 3.20
N ARG A 151 -9.38 -29.65 2.89
CA ARG A 151 -9.04 -30.97 3.47
C ARG A 151 -7.95 -30.92 4.55
N ARG A 152 -7.23 -29.80 4.74
CA ARG A 152 -6.25 -29.68 5.81
C ARG A 152 -6.89 -28.88 6.95
N ARG A 153 -6.98 -29.49 8.13
CA ARG A 153 -7.28 -28.76 9.37
C ARG A 153 -6.10 -27.83 9.67
N THR A 154 -6.02 -26.69 8.98
CA THR A 154 -5.07 -25.63 9.30
C THR A 154 -5.39 -25.15 10.71
N GLY A 155 -4.38 -25.16 11.60
CA GLY A 155 -4.54 -24.58 12.92
C GLY A 155 -4.87 -23.09 12.82
N PRO A 156 -5.36 -22.47 13.90
CA PRO A 156 -5.74 -21.05 13.89
C PRO A 156 -4.62 -20.12 13.42
N ARG A 157 -3.36 -20.46 13.71
CA ARG A 157 -2.19 -19.66 13.37
C ARG A 157 -1.83 -19.78 11.88
N GLU A 158 -1.87 -21.00 11.35
CA GLU A 158 -1.67 -21.22 9.91
C GLU A 158 -2.78 -20.57 9.10
N ALA A 159 -4.04 -20.69 9.55
CA ALA A 159 -5.17 -20.03 8.93
C ALA A 159 -5.00 -18.49 8.93
N ALA A 160 -4.50 -17.91 10.03
CA ALA A 160 -4.19 -16.48 10.10
C ALA A 160 -3.05 -16.08 9.16
N ALA A 161 -1.96 -16.84 9.13
CA ALA A 161 -0.79 -16.60 8.28
C ALA A 161 -1.09 -16.74 6.78
N ASP A 162 -2.11 -17.53 6.45
CA ASP A 162 -2.55 -17.81 5.09
C ASP A 162 -3.71 -16.92 4.60
N ARG A 163 -4.27 -16.08 5.49
CA ARG A 163 -5.42 -15.22 5.20
C ARG A 163 -5.06 -14.04 4.29
N ARG A 164 -3.83 -13.52 4.41
CA ARG A 164 -3.34 -12.35 3.67
C ARG A 164 -1.88 -12.56 3.26
N PRO A 165 -1.44 -12.03 2.12
CA PRO A 165 -0.03 -12.08 1.73
C PRO A 165 0.85 -11.43 2.80
N ALA A 166 1.93 -12.11 3.20
CA ALA A 166 2.83 -11.66 4.25
C ALA A 166 4.28 -11.91 3.84
N CYS A 167 5.17 -10.94 4.13
CA CYS A 167 6.61 -11.18 4.01
C CYS A 167 7.04 -12.30 4.99
N PRO A 168 8.21 -12.92 4.77
CA PRO A 168 8.68 -14.03 5.61
C PRO A 168 8.71 -13.70 7.12
N SER A 169 9.10 -12.48 7.50
CA SER A 169 9.14 -12.05 8.90
C SER A 169 7.74 -11.93 9.51
N CYS A 170 6.81 -11.23 8.86
CA CYS A 170 5.42 -11.12 9.32
C CYS A 170 4.74 -12.50 9.38
N ARG A 171 4.98 -13.37 8.39
CA ARG A 171 4.47 -14.75 8.41
C ARG A 171 5.00 -15.52 9.62
N LYS A 172 6.31 -15.44 9.89
CA LYS A 172 6.94 -16.09 11.04
C LYS A 172 6.34 -15.61 12.37
N ALA A 173 6.13 -14.30 12.52
CA ALA A 173 5.50 -13.73 13.71
C ALA A 173 4.09 -14.30 13.94
N ILE A 174 3.26 -14.36 12.89
CA ILE A 174 1.88 -14.90 12.98
C ILE A 174 1.90 -16.38 13.38
N LEU A 175 2.78 -17.18 12.77
CA LEU A 175 2.93 -18.60 13.12
C LEU A 175 3.41 -18.80 14.57
N ALA A 176 4.21 -17.87 15.08
CA ALA A 176 4.62 -17.83 16.49
C ALA A 176 3.52 -17.34 17.45
N GLY A 177 2.36 -16.88 16.93
CA GLY A 177 1.32 -16.24 17.74
C GLY A 177 1.69 -14.83 18.22
N GLN A 178 2.68 -14.20 17.58
CA GLN A 178 3.13 -12.84 17.85
C GLN A 178 2.44 -11.85 16.90
N GLN A 179 2.40 -10.58 17.29
CA GLN A 179 1.94 -9.52 16.41
C GLN A 179 2.99 -9.31 15.30
N PRO A 180 2.59 -9.36 14.01
CA PRO A 180 3.50 -9.00 12.94
C PRO A 180 3.85 -7.51 13.03
N ASP A 181 4.98 -7.14 12.45
CA ASP A 181 5.30 -5.72 12.26
C ASP A 181 4.31 -5.12 11.24
N VAL A 182 3.55 -4.13 11.71
CA VAL A 182 2.40 -3.54 11.03
C VAL A 182 2.65 -2.06 10.80
N LEU A 183 2.27 -1.57 9.61
CA LEU A 183 2.24 -0.13 9.38
C LEU A 183 1.16 0.51 10.27
N PRO A 184 1.52 1.46 11.16
CA PRO A 184 0.54 2.11 12.01
C PRO A 184 -0.15 3.27 11.29
N ALA A 185 -1.34 3.62 11.77
CA ALA A 185 -2.10 4.80 11.39
C ALA A 185 -2.52 5.54 12.66
N LEU A 186 -2.45 6.87 12.64
CA LEU A 186 -2.82 7.70 13.77
C LEU A 186 -4.31 8.05 13.70
N VAL A 187 -5.11 7.43 14.56
CA VAL A 187 -6.56 7.65 14.59
C VAL A 187 -7.00 8.41 15.84
N PRO A 188 -7.98 9.32 15.71
CA PRO A 188 -8.68 9.85 16.87
C PRO A 188 -9.64 8.78 17.41
N VAL A 189 -9.56 8.50 18.71
CA VAL A 189 -10.41 7.56 19.43
C VAL A 189 -11.14 8.31 20.53
N LYS A 190 -12.47 8.16 20.58
CA LYS A 190 -13.29 8.74 21.64
C LYS A 190 -13.09 7.93 22.92
N VAL A 191 -12.42 8.51 23.91
CA VAL A 191 -12.15 7.87 25.21
C VAL A 191 -13.22 8.22 26.26
N SER A 192 -13.87 9.38 26.10
CA SER A 192 -15.02 9.78 26.91
C SER A 192 -15.95 10.71 26.12
N ARG A 193 -17.06 11.15 26.72
CA ARG A 193 -18.03 12.05 26.05
C ARG A 193 -17.38 13.36 25.59
N LEU A 194 -16.38 13.85 26.32
CA LEU A 194 -15.74 15.15 26.12
C LEU A 194 -14.28 15.05 25.67
N ARG A 195 -13.72 13.84 25.54
CA ARG A 195 -12.30 13.66 25.20
C ARG A 195 -12.10 12.68 24.05
N THR A 196 -11.20 13.09 23.17
CA THR A 196 -10.65 12.30 22.09
C THR A 196 -9.15 12.18 22.30
N ALA A 197 -8.64 10.95 22.24
CA ALA A 197 -7.23 10.63 22.30
C ALA A 197 -6.72 10.26 20.89
N ARG A 198 -5.44 10.45 20.63
CA ARG A 198 -4.76 9.90 19.46
C ARG A 198 -4.14 8.56 19.81
N MET A 199 -4.35 7.57 18.95
CA MET A 199 -3.82 6.23 19.12
C MET A 199 -3.27 5.71 17.81
N LEU A 200 -2.16 4.98 17.90
CA LEU A 200 -1.61 4.22 16.78
C LEU A 200 -2.33 2.87 16.71
N VAL A 201 -2.96 2.62 15.58
CA VAL A 201 -3.63 1.35 15.28
C VAL A 201 -3.04 0.77 13.98
N PRO A 202 -3.10 -0.55 13.76
CA PRO A 202 -2.73 -1.10 12.46
C PRO A 202 -3.57 -0.42 11.36
N TYR A 203 -2.93 0.01 10.26
CA TYR A 203 -3.62 0.78 9.22
C TYR A 203 -4.84 0.02 8.63
N TYR A 204 -4.76 -1.31 8.56
CA TYR A 204 -5.82 -2.17 8.05
C TYR A 204 -7.01 -2.32 9.02
N SER A 205 -6.89 -1.85 10.25
CA SER A 205 -7.97 -1.80 11.23
C SER A 205 -8.76 -0.48 11.14
N VAL A 206 -8.25 0.51 10.39
CA VAL A 206 -8.94 1.77 10.17
C VAL A 206 -10.16 1.54 9.27
N PRO A 207 -11.36 2.01 9.64
CA PRO A 207 -12.54 1.85 8.80
C PRO A 207 -12.31 2.40 7.39
N GLN A 208 -12.80 1.71 6.36
CA GLN A 208 -12.55 2.07 4.96
C GLN A 208 -13.06 3.49 4.61
N GLN A 209 -14.09 3.95 5.30
CA GLN A 209 -14.61 5.31 5.16
C GLN A 209 -13.63 6.37 5.68
N TRP A 210 -12.73 6.01 6.59
CA TRP A 210 -11.71 6.88 7.16
C TRP A 210 -10.38 6.79 6.44
N SER A 211 -10.07 5.65 5.82
CA SER A 211 -8.85 5.46 5.05
C SER A 211 -9.07 4.44 3.94
N LEU A 212 -8.85 4.85 2.68
CA LEU A 212 -8.84 3.93 1.53
C LEU A 212 -7.67 2.92 1.60
N TRP A 213 -6.66 3.23 2.40
CA TRP A 213 -5.46 2.42 2.49
C TRP A 213 -5.71 1.11 3.20
N SER A 214 -6.65 1.06 4.15
CA SER A 214 -6.93 -0.13 4.96
C SER A 214 -7.38 -1.34 4.12
N VAL A 215 -8.05 -1.10 3.00
CA VAL A 215 -8.54 -2.16 2.10
C VAL A 215 -7.62 -2.41 0.91
N SER A 216 -6.86 -1.40 0.48
CA SER A 216 -5.98 -1.47 -0.71
C SER A 216 -4.56 -1.89 -0.39
N ALA A 217 -4.22 -2.03 0.90
CA ALA A 217 -2.86 -2.15 1.40
C ALA A 217 -1.95 -1.04 0.87
N CYS A 218 -2.38 0.21 1.10
CA CYS A 218 -1.69 1.42 0.62
C CYS A 218 -1.49 1.42 -0.91
N GLY A 219 -2.54 1.04 -1.65
CA GLY A 219 -2.48 0.99 -3.12
C GLY A 219 -1.66 -0.17 -3.69
N ALA A 220 -1.30 -1.17 -2.89
CA ALA A 220 -0.60 -2.36 -3.38
C ALA A 220 -1.47 -3.25 -4.29
N TYR A 221 -2.79 -3.26 -4.05
CA TYR A 221 -3.74 -4.15 -4.72
C TYR A 221 -4.87 -3.37 -5.39
N GLY A 222 -5.00 -3.48 -6.72
CA GLY A 222 -5.98 -2.72 -7.52
C GLY A 222 -5.31 -1.65 -8.38
N ASP A 223 -5.92 -1.26 -9.49
CA ASP A 223 -5.35 -0.33 -10.47
C ASP A 223 -6.02 1.05 -10.46
N GLU A 224 -7.08 1.22 -9.70
CA GLU A 224 -7.90 2.44 -9.60
C GLU A 224 -7.27 3.55 -8.74
N TRP A 225 -6.28 3.22 -7.90
CA TRP A 225 -5.76 4.12 -6.87
C TRP A 225 -5.15 5.41 -7.39
N PRO A 226 -4.34 5.41 -8.47
CA PRO A 226 -3.79 6.65 -9.02
C PRO A 226 -4.88 7.68 -9.32
N GLY A 227 -5.93 7.29 -10.04
CA GLY A 227 -7.04 8.18 -10.37
C GLY A 227 -7.79 8.70 -9.13
N LEU A 228 -8.01 7.85 -8.12
CA LEU A 228 -8.64 8.27 -6.85
C LEU A 228 -7.79 9.30 -6.08
N VAL A 229 -6.47 9.12 -6.09
CA VAL A 229 -5.51 10.04 -5.47
C VAL A 229 -5.48 11.38 -6.19
N LEU A 230 -5.34 11.35 -7.51
CA LEU A 230 -5.30 12.55 -8.34
C LEU A 230 -6.58 13.38 -8.17
N ARG A 231 -7.74 12.73 -8.07
CA ARG A 231 -9.01 13.42 -7.76
C ARG A 231 -9.13 13.90 -6.31
N GLY A 232 -8.27 13.46 -5.38
CA GLY A 232 -8.31 13.83 -3.96
C GLY A 232 -9.30 13.01 -3.12
N GLU A 233 -9.80 11.89 -3.63
CA GLU A 233 -10.82 11.07 -2.95
C GLU A 233 -10.30 10.39 -1.68
N HIS A 234 -9.00 10.11 -1.62
CA HIS A 234 -8.34 9.54 -0.44
C HIS A 234 -8.52 10.40 0.82
N ARG A 235 -8.62 11.72 0.69
CA ARG A 235 -8.89 12.66 1.79
C ARG A 235 -10.36 13.00 1.98
N ARG A 236 -11.14 13.16 0.89
CA ARG A 236 -12.56 13.55 0.99
C ARG A 236 -13.39 12.56 1.79
N ARG A 237 -13.15 11.25 1.63
CA ARG A 237 -13.85 10.22 2.40
C ARG A 237 -13.51 10.30 3.89
N ALA A 238 -12.22 10.44 4.20
CA ALA A 238 -11.73 10.62 5.56
C ALA A 238 -12.35 11.85 6.24
N ALA A 239 -12.43 12.99 5.53
CA ALA A 239 -13.02 14.21 6.04
C ALA A 239 -14.54 14.10 6.26
N ALA A 240 -15.28 13.50 5.32
CA ALA A 240 -16.72 13.30 5.45
C ALA A 240 -17.06 12.39 6.64
N ALA A 241 -16.31 11.30 6.80
CA ALA A 241 -16.56 10.33 7.85
C ALA A 241 -16.08 10.75 9.26
N ARG A 242 -15.32 11.85 9.37
CA ARG A 242 -15.01 12.51 10.66
C ARG A 242 -16.08 13.53 11.07
N LYS A 243 -16.92 13.97 10.12
CA LYS A 243 -18.04 14.88 10.37
C LYS A 243 -19.36 14.16 10.68
N ALA A 244 -19.46 12.89 10.30
CA ALA A 244 -20.58 11.98 10.60
C ALA A 244 -20.41 11.35 11.99
#